data_AF-A0A2M4AE72-F1
#
_entry.id   AF-A0A2M4AE72-F1
#
_cell.length_a   1.000
_cell.length_b   1.000
_cell.length_c   1.000
_cell.angle_alpha   90.00
_cell.angle_beta   90.00
_cell.angle_gamma   90.00
#
_symmetry.space_group_name_H-M   'P 1'
#
loop_
_entity.id
_entity.type
_entity.pdbx_description
1 polymer ?
#
loop_
_entity_poly.entity_id
_entity_poly.type
_entity_poly.pdbx_seq_one_letter_code
_entity_poly.pdbx_strand_id
1 'polypeptide(L)'
;CPKVRSLISCPDGIVVAVRPCLKESARNIVQAFYDSIPEVLNLACKNDGEIIFKLTDQKWQDCFMRKADQMWACYNTLQSILNGDWENSQLTPERCSILKNFGQCLKDQLDACDLSDIIGFYDIPMNAVLPLTSCANYTQEPTVHLLDNNTIVET
;
A
#
# COMPACT_ATOMS: atom_id res chain seq x y z
N CYS A 1 18.84 10.18 7.32
CA CYS A 1 18.72 8.83 7.89
C CYS A 1 18.98 8.70 9.39
N PRO A 2 20.09 9.20 9.95
CA PRO A 2 20.33 9.15 11.40
C PRO A 2 19.19 9.80 12.22
N LYS A 3 18.70 10.96 11.78
CA LYS A 3 17.52 11.65 12.36
C LYS A 3 16.20 10.89 12.22
N VAL A 4 16.06 10.06 11.19
CA VAL A 4 14.84 9.27 10.96
C VAL A 4 14.87 8.01 11.82
N ARG A 5 16.04 7.39 11.98
CA ARG A 5 16.22 6.26 12.89
C ARG A 5 15.97 6.63 14.35
N SER A 6 16.27 7.86 14.77
CA SER A 6 15.88 8.34 16.10
C SER A 6 14.37 8.52 16.29
N LEU A 7 13.59 8.56 15.21
CA LEU A 7 12.12 8.62 15.26
C LEU A 7 11.48 7.23 15.33
N ILE A 8 12.25 6.14 15.12
CA ILE A 8 11.76 4.76 15.23
C ILE A 8 11.24 4.43 16.63
N SER A 9 11.67 5.17 17.66
CA SER A 9 11.19 5.01 19.05
C SER A 9 9.94 5.83 19.39
N CYS A 10 9.49 6.72 18.50
CA CYS A 10 8.26 7.50 18.70
C CYS A 10 6.93 6.70 18.63
N PRO A 11 6.79 5.64 17.82
CA PRO A 11 5.51 4.97 17.65
C PRO A 11 5.03 4.22 18.89
N ASP A 12 5.92 3.75 19.76
CA ASP A 12 5.56 3.03 20.99
C ASP A 12 4.61 3.82 21.89
N GLY A 13 4.85 5.12 22.06
CA GLY A 13 3.98 6.01 22.83
C GLY A 13 2.62 6.23 22.17
N ILE A 14 2.58 6.27 20.83
CA ILE A 14 1.34 6.46 20.07
C ILE A 14 0.48 5.19 20.16
N VAL A 15 1.07 4.01 19.97
CA VAL A 15 0.40 2.72 20.10
C VAL A 15 -0.27 2.58 21.48
N VAL A 16 0.48 2.89 22.54
CA VAL A 16 -0.03 2.86 23.91
C VAL A 16 -1.19 3.84 24.10
N ALA A 17 -1.09 5.04 23.54
CA ALA A 17 -2.13 6.07 23.65
C ALA A 17 -3.43 5.71 22.90
N VAL A 18 -3.33 5.08 21.72
CA VAL A 18 -4.52 4.71 20.92
C VAL A 18 -5.14 3.39 21.34
N ARG A 19 -4.39 2.49 21.99
CA ARG A 19 -4.84 1.15 22.40
C ARG A 19 -6.19 1.13 23.14
N PRO A 20 -6.50 2.04 24.09
CA PRO A 20 -7.80 2.07 24.76
C PRO A 20 -8.99 2.37 23.84
N CYS A 21 -8.76 3.09 22.74
CA CYS A 21 -9.79 3.46 21.76
C CYS A 21 -10.08 2.36 20.74
N LEU A 22 -9.28 1.28 20.73
CA LEU A 22 -9.37 0.22 19.73
C LEU A 22 -10.16 -0.97 20.27
N LYS A 23 -11.06 -1.49 19.41
CA LYS A 23 -11.67 -2.82 19.54
C LYS A 23 -10.56 -3.89 19.55
N GLU A 24 -10.80 -5.01 20.21
CA GLU A 24 -9.78 -6.05 20.42
C GLU A 24 -9.20 -6.59 19.11
N SER A 25 -10.04 -6.81 18.10
CA SER A 25 -9.63 -7.21 16.74
C SER A 25 -8.71 -6.19 16.05
N ALA A 26 -8.89 -4.90 16.34
CA ALA A 26 -8.09 -3.83 15.77
C ALA A 26 -6.75 -3.60 16.49
N ARG A 27 -6.60 -4.06 17.73
CA ARG A 27 -5.36 -3.85 18.50
C ARG A 27 -4.16 -4.54 17.85
N ASN A 28 -4.32 -5.78 17.42
CA ASN A 28 -3.25 -6.54 16.79
C ASN A 28 -2.90 -5.99 15.40
N ILE A 29 -3.91 -5.57 14.63
CA ILE A 29 -3.72 -4.92 13.33
C ILE A 29 -2.93 -3.62 13.48
N VAL A 30 -3.34 -2.76 14.41
CA VAL A 30 -2.66 -1.48 14.66
C VAL A 30 -1.24 -1.73 15.15
N GLN A 31 -1.04 -2.66 16.09
CA GLN A 31 0.30 -3.02 16.56
C GLN A 31 1.19 -3.48 15.39
N ALA A 32 0.74 -4.41 14.55
CA ALA A 32 1.52 -4.90 13.42
C ALA A 32 1.85 -3.81 12.40
N PHE A 33 0.93 -2.88 12.15
CA PHE A 33 1.20 -1.71 11.33
C PHE A 33 2.34 -0.86 11.92
N TYR A 34 2.28 -0.56 13.21
CA TYR A 34 3.32 0.22 13.89
C TYR A 34 4.68 -0.52 13.93
N ASP A 35 4.67 -1.82 14.17
CA ASP A 35 5.87 -2.66 14.20
C ASP A 35 6.54 -2.77 12.81
N SER A 36 5.80 -2.48 11.73
CA SER A 36 6.32 -2.44 10.35
C SER A 36 7.00 -1.11 9.99
N ILE A 37 6.70 -0.02 10.70
CA ILE A 37 7.27 1.32 10.43
C ILE A 37 8.81 1.32 10.43
N PRO A 38 9.52 0.66 11.38
CA PRO A 38 10.98 0.62 11.35
C PRO A 38 11.54 0.04 10.04
N GLU A 39 10.87 -0.97 9.46
CA GLU A 39 11.28 -1.58 8.20
C GLU A 39 11.04 -0.62 7.01
N VAL A 40 9.90 0.07 6.98
CA VAL A 40 9.64 1.15 6.01
C VAL A 40 10.69 2.25 6.10
N LEU A 41 11.06 2.66 7.32
CA LEU A 41 12.08 3.68 7.54
C LEU A 41 13.48 3.19 7.13
N ASN A 42 13.77 1.91 7.29
CA ASN A 42 15.01 1.31 6.81
C ASN A 42 15.05 1.28 5.27
N LEU A 43 13.94 0.97 4.60
CA LEU A 43 13.82 1.07 3.14
C LEU A 43 14.05 2.51 2.67
N ALA A 44 13.38 3.48 3.29
CA ALA A 44 13.56 4.90 3.01
C ALA A 44 15.01 5.37 3.19
N CYS A 45 15.78 4.67 4.01
CA CYS A 45 17.17 4.98 4.33
C CYS A 45 18.21 4.06 3.70
N LYS A 46 17.77 3.11 2.88
CA LYS A 46 18.66 2.25 2.11
C LYS A 46 19.50 3.13 1.18
N ASN A 47 20.80 2.80 1.06
CA ASN A 47 21.76 3.55 0.23
C ASN A 47 21.70 5.06 0.48
N ASP A 48 21.76 5.47 1.75
CA ASP A 48 21.70 6.87 2.19
C ASP A 48 20.45 7.65 1.73
N GLY A 49 19.36 6.94 1.48
CA GLY A 49 18.09 7.52 1.06
C GLY A 49 17.98 7.71 -0.45
N GLU A 50 18.70 6.91 -1.23
CA GLU A 50 18.63 6.88 -2.69
C GLU A 50 17.19 6.92 -3.21
N ILE A 51 16.27 6.15 -2.61
CA ILE A 51 14.85 6.11 -3.01
C ILE A 51 14.13 7.45 -2.81
N ILE A 52 14.47 8.18 -1.75
CA ILE A 52 13.92 9.52 -1.47
C ILE A 52 14.51 10.51 -2.46
N PHE A 53 15.79 10.38 -2.80
CA PHE A 53 16.42 11.23 -3.81
C PHE A 53 15.88 10.97 -5.22
N LYS A 54 15.58 9.71 -5.58
CA LYS A 54 14.87 9.38 -6.84
C LYS A 54 13.55 10.15 -6.94
N LEU A 55 12.78 10.27 -5.85
CA LEU A 55 11.54 11.05 -5.81
C LEU A 55 11.72 12.57 -5.94
N THR A 56 12.92 13.09 -5.68
CA THR A 56 13.25 14.51 -5.83
C THR A 56 13.86 14.89 -7.17
N ASP A 57 14.30 13.89 -7.95
CA ASP A 57 14.90 14.12 -9.26
C ASP A 57 13.80 14.35 -10.32
N GLN A 58 14.00 15.41 -11.09
CA GLN A 58 13.01 15.95 -12.02
C GLN A 58 12.60 14.93 -13.10
N LYS A 59 13.52 14.08 -13.55
CA LYS A 59 13.22 13.06 -14.56
C LYS A 59 12.17 12.07 -14.04
N TRP A 60 12.31 11.64 -12.80
CA TRP A 60 11.39 10.69 -12.18
C TRP A 60 10.08 11.36 -11.78
N GLN A 61 10.13 12.61 -11.31
CA GLN A 61 8.93 13.41 -11.05
C GLN A 61 8.09 13.59 -12.32
N ASP A 62 8.71 13.90 -13.45
CA ASP A 62 8.00 14.05 -14.74
C ASP A 62 7.37 12.73 -15.21
N CYS A 63 7.98 11.59 -14.91
CA CYS A 63 7.38 10.28 -15.19
C CYS A 63 6.21 10.00 -14.25
N PHE A 64 6.41 10.20 -12.95
CA PHE A 64 5.40 10.01 -11.92
C PHE A 64 4.15 10.87 -12.19
N MET A 65 4.34 12.14 -12.54
CA MET A 65 3.24 13.05 -12.89
C MET A 65 2.49 12.61 -14.14
N ARG A 66 3.18 12.03 -15.14
CA ARG A 66 2.54 11.42 -16.31
C ARG A 66 1.75 10.15 -15.98
N LYS A 67 2.05 9.52 -14.85
CA LYS A 67 1.35 8.35 -14.32
C LYS A 67 0.29 8.68 -13.28
N ALA A 68 0.13 9.95 -12.91
CA ALA A 68 -0.74 10.36 -11.81
C ALA A 68 -2.21 9.94 -12.02
N ASP A 69 -2.73 10.05 -13.25
CA ASP A 69 -4.11 9.63 -13.55
C ASP A 69 -4.30 8.11 -13.42
N GLN A 70 -3.32 7.31 -13.85
CA GLN A 70 -3.36 5.86 -13.71
C GLN A 70 -3.20 5.44 -12.24
N MET A 71 -2.33 6.12 -11.49
CA MET A 71 -2.19 5.90 -10.04
C MET A 71 -3.47 6.30 -9.29
N TRP A 72 -4.14 7.38 -9.72
CA TRP A 72 -5.45 7.77 -9.21
C TRP A 72 -6.52 6.73 -9.55
N ALA A 73 -6.47 6.14 -10.75
CA ALA A 73 -7.34 5.04 -11.12
C ALA A 73 -7.12 3.81 -10.21
N CYS A 74 -5.87 3.48 -9.87
CA CYS A 74 -5.58 2.46 -8.85
C CYS A 74 -6.26 2.81 -7.52
N TYR A 75 -6.09 4.04 -7.03
CA TYR A 75 -6.70 4.49 -5.78
C TYR A 75 -8.23 4.46 -5.79
N ASN A 76 -8.87 4.76 -6.91
CA ASN A 76 -10.34 4.71 -7.03
C ASN A 76 -10.91 3.31 -6.77
N THR A 77 -10.16 2.25 -7.06
CA THR A 77 -10.57 0.88 -6.71
C THR A 77 -10.67 0.67 -5.19
N LEU A 78 -9.84 1.38 -4.43
CA LEU A 78 -9.76 1.32 -2.97
C LEU A 78 -10.88 2.12 -2.28
N GLN A 79 -11.51 3.09 -2.98
CA GLN A 79 -12.60 3.89 -2.40
C GLN A 79 -13.76 3.02 -1.90
N SER A 80 -14.03 1.88 -2.56
CA SER A 80 -15.03 0.90 -2.13
C SER A 80 -14.75 0.31 -0.73
N ILE A 81 -13.47 0.23 -0.34
CA ILE A 81 -13.02 -0.20 0.98
C ILE A 81 -13.06 0.99 1.96
N LEU A 82 -12.55 2.15 1.55
CA LEU A 82 -12.40 3.33 2.40
C LEU A 82 -13.74 3.99 2.78
N ASN A 83 -14.72 3.94 1.88
CA ASN A 83 -16.07 4.49 2.11
C ASN A 83 -17.01 3.48 2.78
N GLY A 84 -16.55 2.24 3.00
CA GLY A 84 -17.30 1.21 3.69
C GLY A 84 -17.24 1.37 5.20
N ASP A 85 -18.29 0.94 5.88
CA ASP A 85 -18.31 0.92 7.34
C ASP A 85 -17.24 -0.04 7.87
N TRP A 86 -16.16 0.53 8.42
CA TRP A 86 -15.09 -0.23 9.07
C TRP A 86 -15.59 -0.94 10.33
N GLU A 87 -16.75 -0.58 10.87
CA GLU A 87 -17.23 -1.16 12.13
C GLU A 87 -17.71 -2.61 12.01
N ASN A 88 -18.08 -3.04 10.80
CA ASN A 88 -18.52 -4.41 10.49
C ASN A 88 -17.42 -5.26 9.82
N SER A 89 -16.15 -4.81 9.90
CA SER A 89 -15.01 -5.21 9.07
C SER A 89 -14.55 -6.67 9.16
N GLN A 90 -15.34 -7.57 8.57
CA GLN A 90 -14.77 -8.73 7.90
C GLN A 90 -14.22 -8.25 6.55
N LEU A 91 -12.92 -8.40 6.32
CA LEU A 91 -12.33 -8.26 5.00
C LEU A 91 -12.80 -9.46 4.16
N THR A 92 -13.90 -9.29 3.44
CA THR A 92 -14.42 -10.32 2.54
C THR A 92 -13.36 -10.70 1.49
N PRO A 93 -13.44 -11.89 0.88
CA PRO A 93 -12.52 -12.27 -0.19
C PRO A 93 -12.41 -11.23 -1.31
N GLU A 94 -13.53 -10.56 -1.64
CA GLU A 94 -13.56 -9.46 -2.60
C GLU A 94 -12.71 -8.26 -2.14
N ARG A 95 -12.85 -7.82 -0.89
CA ARG A 95 -12.03 -6.73 -0.33
C ARG A 95 -10.54 -7.10 -0.26
N CYS A 96 -10.23 -8.36 0.03
CA CYS A 96 -8.85 -8.87 -0.03
C CYS A 96 -8.27 -8.82 -1.45
N SER A 97 -9.08 -9.18 -2.45
CA SER A 97 -8.71 -9.06 -3.86
C SER A 97 -8.42 -7.61 -4.24
N ILE A 98 -9.27 -6.67 -3.83
CA ILE A 98 -9.08 -5.23 -4.09
C ILE A 98 -7.77 -4.71 -3.48
N LEU A 99 -7.46 -5.07 -2.22
CA LEU A 99 -6.20 -4.67 -1.57
C LEU A 99 -4.97 -5.19 -2.32
N LYS A 100 -5.00 -6.47 -2.73
CA LYS A 100 -3.89 -7.08 -3.47
C LYS A 100 -3.75 -6.50 -4.88
N ASN A 101 -4.86 -6.29 -5.57
CA ASN A 101 -4.89 -5.68 -6.89
C ASN A 101 -4.42 -4.22 -6.86
N PHE A 102 -4.72 -3.49 -5.79
CA PHE A 102 -4.24 -2.12 -5.61
C PHE A 102 -2.70 -2.08 -5.53
N GLY A 103 -2.09 -2.94 -4.70
CA GLY A 103 -0.63 -3.06 -4.63
C GLY A 103 0.00 -3.38 -5.99
N GLN A 104 -0.55 -4.35 -6.72
CA GLN A 104 -0.09 -4.68 -8.06
C GLN A 104 -0.26 -3.52 -9.06
N CYS A 105 -1.41 -2.84 -9.04
CA CYS A 105 -1.70 -1.70 -9.90
C CYS A 105 -0.69 -0.56 -9.69
N LEU A 106 -0.38 -0.23 -8.43
CA LEU A 106 0.63 0.76 -8.09
C LEU A 106 2.01 0.32 -8.58
N LYS A 107 2.38 -0.94 -8.35
CA LYS A 107 3.65 -1.50 -8.81
C LYS A 107 3.79 -1.36 -10.32
N ASP A 108 2.78 -1.71 -11.10
CA ASP A 108 2.83 -1.64 -12.56
C ASP A 108 3.03 -0.20 -13.07
N GLN A 109 2.43 0.80 -12.40
CA GLN A 109 2.66 2.21 -12.74
C GLN A 109 4.06 2.70 -12.34
N LEU A 110 4.57 2.25 -11.18
CA LEU A 110 5.90 2.59 -10.67
C LEU A 110 7.02 1.93 -11.48
N ASP A 111 6.84 0.66 -11.89
CA ASP A 111 7.77 -0.09 -12.73
C ASP A 111 7.99 0.61 -14.07
N ALA A 112 6.93 1.17 -14.66
CA ALA A 112 7.02 1.97 -15.90
C ALA A 112 7.91 3.22 -15.75
N CYS A 113 8.19 3.64 -14.52
CA CYS A 113 9.08 4.75 -14.18
C CYS A 113 10.35 4.31 -13.47
N ASP A 114 10.72 3.03 -13.41
CA ASP A 114 11.88 2.52 -12.64
C ASP A 114 11.88 2.97 -11.16
N LEU A 115 10.66 3.12 -10.62
CA LEU A 115 10.38 3.50 -9.23
C LEU A 115 9.76 2.34 -8.45
N SER A 116 9.95 1.11 -8.94
CA SER A 116 9.41 -0.13 -8.38
C SER A 116 9.70 -0.28 -6.88
N ASP A 117 10.90 0.11 -6.44
CA ASP A 117 11.32 0.09 -5.03
C ASP A 117 10.36 0.86 -4.10
N ILE A 118 9.62 1.85 -4.61
CA ILE A 118 8.67 2.67 -3.84
C ILE A 118 7.48 1.85 -3.37
N ILE A 119 7.12 0.76 -4.06
CA ILE A 119 6.00 -0.07 -3.64
C ILE A 119 6.21 -0.65 -2.23
N GLY A 120 7.46 -0.78 -1.78
CA GLY A 120 7.78 -1.23 -0.42
C GLY A 120 7.17 -0.35 0.68
N PHE A 121 6.92 0.95 0.44
CA PHE A 121 6.21 1.81 1.39
C PHE A 121 4.77 1.37 1.64
N TYR A 122 4.15 0.67 0.68
CA TYR A 122 2.83 0.07 0.79
C TYR A 122 2.91 -1.41 1.20
N ASP A 123 3.78 -2.19 0.56
CA ASP A 123 3.84 -3.64 0.75
C ASP A 123 4.30 -4.03 2.15
N ILE A 124 5.28 -3.34 2.74
CA ILE A 124 5.79 -3.65 4.09
C ILE A 124 4.66 -3.61 5.14
N PRO A 125 3.91 -2.50 5.31
CA PRO A 125 2.82 -2.48 6.28
C PRO A 125 1.67 -3.42 5.92
N MET A 126 1.36 -3.61 4.64
CA MET A 126 0.28 -4.52 4.25
C MET A 126 0.63 -5.98 4.49
N ASN A 127 1.87 -6.39 4.25
CA ASN A 127 2.36 -7.74 4.54
C ASN A 127 2.38 -8.04 6.04
N ALA A 128 2.54 -7.02 6.89
CA ALA A 128 2.42 -7.16 8.34
C ALA A 128 0.96 -7.27 8.80
N VAL A 129 0.04 -6.52 8.17
CA VAL A 129 -1.36 -6.42 8.61
C VAL A 129 -2.25 -7.52 8.03
N LEU A 130 -2.19 -7.78 6.73
CA LEU A 130 -3.12 -8.68 6.03
C LEU A 130 -3.19 -10.09 6.62
N PRO A 131 -2.09 -10.72 7.10
CA PRO A 131 -2.14 -12.04 7.76
C PRO A 131 -2.92 -12.06 9.08
N LEU A 132 -3.14 -10.90 9.71
CA LEU A 132 -3.94 -10.78 10.94
C LEU A 132 -5.44 -10.57 10.64
N THR A 133 -5.81 -10.59 9.36
CA THR A 133 -7.17 -10.39 8.89
C THR A 133 -7.73 -11.64 8.24
N SER A 134 -8.99 -11.62 7.82
CA SER A 134 -9.59 -12.67 7.00
C SER A 134 -8.92 -12.84 5.62
N CYS A 135 -8.01 -11.95 5.22
CA CYS A 135 -7.22 -12.09 4.00
C CYS A 135 -6.04 -13.07 4.10
N ALA A 136 -5.69 -13.57 5.30
CA ALA A 136 -4.51 -14.42 5.51
C ALA A 136 -4.48 -15.67 4.60
N ASN A 137 -5.66 -16.26 4.37
CA ASN A 137 -5.83 -17.48 3.56
C ASN A 137 -6.31 -17.17 2.13
N TYR A 138 -6.33 -15.90 1.71
CA TYR A 138 -6.77 -15.52 0.38
C TYR A 138 -5.68 -15.84 -0.65
N THR A 139 -5.80 -17.00 -1.29
CA THR A 139 -5.10 -17.29 -2.54
C THR A 139 -5.96 -16.80 -3.69
N GLN A 140 -5.46 -15.80 -4.41
CA GLN A 140 -6.09 -15.27 -5.61
C GLN A 140 -6.12 -16.37 -6.68
N GLU A 141 -7.31 -16.87 -7.07
CA GLU A 141 -7.43 -17.44 -8.41
C GLU A 141 -7.31 -16.28 -9.40
N PRO A 142 -6.50 -16.38 -10.47
CA PRO A 142 -6.33 -15.31 -11.42
C PRO A 142 -7.67 -15.01 -12.10
N THR A 143 -8.37 -13.96 -11.68
CA THR A 143 -9.46 -13.41 -12.47
C THR A 143 -8.81 -12.58 -13.56
N VAL A 144 -8.42 -13.26 -14.65
CA VAL A 144 -8.08 -12.62 -15.91
C VAL A 144 -9.36 -11.94 -16.38
N HIS A 145 -9.57 -10.69 -15.99
CA HIS A 145 -10.43 -9.81 -16.75
C HIS A 145 -9.71 -9.53 -18.07
N LEU A 146 -9.96 -10.41 -19.05
CA LEU A 146 -9.79 -10.10 -20.46
C LEU A 146 -10.59 -8.82 -20.70
N LEU A 147 -9.89 -7.70 -20.71
CA LEU A 147 -10.40 -6.49 -21.32
C LEU A 147 -10.44 -6.80 -22.82
N ASP A 148 -11.57 -7.31 -23.29
CA ASP A 148 -11.83 -7.49 -24.72
C ASP A 148 -11.83 -6.09 -25.37
N ASN A 149 -10.65 -5.64 -25.78
CA ASN A 149 -10.49 -4.56 -26.75
C ASN A 149 -10.96 -5.08 -28.10
N ASN A 150 -12.27 -5.10 -28.33
CA ASN A 150 -12.84 -5.18 -29.66
C ASN A 150 -14.08 -4.30 -29.73
N THR A 151 -13.87 -3.06 -30.16
CA THR A 151 -14.88 -2.34 -30.93
C THR A 151 -14.18 -1.47 -31.96
N ILE A 152 -13.68 -2.14 -33.01
CA ILE A 152 -13.59 -1.54 -34.33
C ILE A 152 -15.04 -1.34 -34.77
N VAL A 153 -15.51 -0.09 -34.83
CA VAL A 153 -16.70 0.27 -35.61
C VAL A 153 -16.19 0.97 -36.85
N GLU A 154 -16.05 0.19 -37.92
CA GLU A 154 -16.16 0.72 -39.28
C GLU A 154 -17.62 1.09 -39.52
N THR A 155 -17.88 2.33 -39.94
CA THR A 155 -18.98 2.67 -40.85
C THR A 155 -18.75 4.03 -41.49
#